data_AF-A0A1F7S2J3-F1
#
_entry.id   AF-A0A1F7S2J3-F1
#
_cell.length_a   1.000
_cell.length_b   1.000
_cell.length_c   1.000
_cell.angle_alpha   90.00
_cell.angle_beta   90.00
_cell.angle_gamma   90.00
#
_symmetry.space_group_name_H-M   'P 1'
#
loop_
_entity.id
_entity.type
_entity.pdbx_description
1 polymer ?
#
loop_
_entity_poly.entity_id
_entity_poly.type
_entity_poly.pdbx_seq_one_letter_code
_entity_poly.pdbx_strand_id
1 'polypeptide(L)'
;MSNQPEWEFVTNLGDVNPVEYGGYFIFRDKTGIYQPEGEYYDPETREVFRFSLDQLQVFSGDLIPLSIWYERDSLPHALNSYIEWFSKDVKSLASFVGIDSLELKRMFTSDDILERARAYESIGMYWGFNNLDNYPLKLTRKEAEKRYRRYTG
;
A
#
# COMPACT_ATOMS: atom_id res chain seq x y z
N MET A 1 -6.73 -24.08 12.57
CA MET A 1 -7.24 -22.81 13.14
C MET A 1 -6.70 -21.71 12.25
N SER A 2 -7.54 -20.86 11.68
CA SER A 2 -7.04 -19.65 11.02
C SER A 2 -6.55 -18.71 12.12
N ASN A 3 -5.25 -18.42 12.13
CA ASN A 3 -4.72 -17.38 13.01
C ASN A 3 -5.19 -16.04 12.46
N GLN A 4 -5.95 -15.31 13.26
CA GLN A 4 -6.33 -13.93 12.95
C GLN A 4 -5.06 -13.05 12.93
N PRO A 5 -4.97 -12.04 12.06
CA PRO A 5 -3.81 -11.16 12.03
C PRO A 5 -3.66 -10.38 13.35
N GLU A 6 -2.42 -10.21 13.79
CA GLU A 6 -2.08 -9.36 14.93
C GLU A 6 -1.28 -8.16 14.44
N TRP A 7 -1.91 -6.99 14.35
CA TRP A 7 -1.29 -5.81 13.78
C TRP A 7 -0.42 -5.05 14.77
N GLU A 8 0.84 -4.84 14.41
CA GLU A 8 1.78 -3.92 15.04
C GLU A 8 1.85 -2.62 14.23
N PHE A 9 1.73 -1.49 14.92
CA PHE A 9 1.97 -0.17 14.31
C PHE A 9 3.47 0.03 14.11
N VAL A 10 3.87 0.31 12.87
CA VAL A 10 5.26 0.57 12.50
C VAL A 10 5.56 2.06 12.57
N THR A 11 4.81 2.88 11.82
CA THR A 11 5.02 4.33 11.75
C THR A 11 3.84 5.06 11.13
N ASN A 12 3.78 6.37 11.32
CA ASN A 12 2.93 7.30 10.58
C ASN A 12 3.83 8.09 9.62
N LEU A 13 3.62 7.90 8.32
CA LEU A 13 4.32 8.59 7.23
C LEU A 13 3.67 9.91 6.81
N GLY A 14 2.46 10.19 7.34
CA GLY A 14 1.69 11.40 7.10
C GLY A 14 1.91 12.47 8.17
N ASP A 15 0.90 13.30 8.41
CA ASP A 15 0.99 14.44 9.31
C ASP A 15 0.91 14.04 10.80
N VAL A 16 1.46 14.88 11.68
CA VAL A 16 1.39 14.75 13.14
C VAL A 16 -0.05 14.88 13.64
N ASN A 17 -0.89 15.70 12.99
CA ASN A 17 -2.31 15.81 13.27
C ASN A 17 -3.15 15.23 12.11
N PRO A 18 -3.28 13.90 12.05
CA PRO A 18 -3.91 13.23 10.92
C PRO A 18 -5.40 13.52 10.82
N VAL A 19 -6.06 13.88 11.93
CA VAL A 19 -7.49 14.22 11.90
C VAL A 19 -7.73 15.53 11.15
N GLU A 20 -6.75 16.44 11.14
CA GLU A 20 -6.86 17.72 10.42
C GLU A 20 -6.23 17.65 9.02
N TYR A 21 -5.11 16.95 8.86
CA TYR A 21 -4.29 17.02 7.65
C TYR A 21 -4.11 15.69 6.92
N GLY A 22 -4.74 14.62 7.41
CA GLY A 22 -4.61 13.28 6.88
C GLY A 22 -3.43 12.52 7.47
N GLY A 23 -3.55 11.20 7.50
CA GLY A 23 -2.56 10.31 8.09
C GLY A 23 -2.31 9.11 7.21
N TYR A 24 -1.07 8.64 7.21
CA TYR A 24 -0.69 7.43 6.49
C TYR A 24 0.05 6.48 7.43
N PHE A 25 -0.66 5.48 7.94
CA PHE A 25 -0.21 4.60 9.01
C PHE A 25 0.17 3.24 8.44
N ILE A 26 1.34 2.75 8.84
CA ILE A 26 1.88 1.48 8.36
C ILE A 26 1.79 0.44 9.46
N PHE A 27 1.23 -0.71 9.12
CA PHE A 27 1.07 -1.83 10.03
C PHE A 27 1.76 -3.07 9.50
N ARG A 28 2.32 -3.87 10.42
CA ARG A 28 2.91 -5.18 10.12
C ARG A 28 2.17 -6.24 10.90
N ASP A 29 1.90 -7.37 10.28
CA ASP A 29 1.39 -8.54 10.98
C ASP A 29 2.51 -9.22 11.80
N LYS A 30 2.26 -9.41 13.09
CA LYS A 30 3.18 -10.06 14.02
C LYS A 30 3.23 -11.57 13.84
N THR A 31 2.20 -12.17 13.23
CA THR A 31 2.21 -13.62 12.98
C THR A 31 3.10 -13.99 11.79
N GLY A 32 3.42 -13.02 10.93
CA GLY A 32 4.21 -13.22 9.71
C GLY A 32 3.45 -13.96 8.60
N ILE A 33 2.13 -14.12 8.75
CA ILE A 33 1.27 -14.81 7.79
C ILE A 33 0.74 -13.81 6.76
N TYR A 34 0.40 -12.61 7.21
CA TYR A 34 -0.20 -11.58 6.37
C TYR A 34 0.85 -10.56 5.91
N GLN A 35 0.61 -9.99 4.73
CA GLN A 35 1.42 -8.91 4.20
C GLN A 35 1.21 -7.64 5.04
N PRO A 36 2.19 -6.72 5.10
CA PRO A 36 2.02 -5.44 5.76
C PRO A 36 0.89 -4.62 5.11
N GLU A 37 0.27 -3.74 5.87
CA GLU A 37 -0.85 -2.91 5.39
C GLU A 37 -0.54 -1.42 5.52
N GLY A 38 -1.01 -0.66 4.54
CA GLY A 38 -1.13 0.79 4.62
C GLY A 38 -2.57 1.18 4.97
N GLU A 39 -2.72 2.12 5.89
CA GLU A 39 -3.98 2.76 6.22
C GLU A 39 -3.87 4.26 5.94
N TYR A 40 -4.63 4.76 4.96
CA TYR A 40 -4.72 6.19 4.67
C TYR A 40 -6.03 6.77 5.20
N TYR A 41 -5.93 7.84 5.97
CA TYR A 41 -7.09 8.61 6.44
C TYR A 41 -7.19 9.93 5.69
N ASP A 42 -8.33 10.12 5.03
CA ASP A 42 -8.69 11.38 4.41
C ASP A 42 -9.59 12.20 5.36
N PRO A 43 -9.14 13.38 5.84
CA PRO A 43 -9.91 14.18 6.79
C PRO A 43 -11.11 14.88 6.15
N GLU A 44 -11.09 15.13 4.83
CA GLU A 44 -12.16 15.81 4.10
C GLU A 44 -13.37 14.90 3.95
N THR A 45 -13.12 13.66 3.50
CA THR A 45 -14.16 12.64 3.28
C THR A 45 -14.47 11.82 4.53
N ARG A 46 -13.52 11.80 5.48
CA ARG A 46 -13.49 10.98 6.71
C ARG A 46 -13.48 9.48 6.40
N GLU A 47 -12.86 9.13 5.29
CA GLU A 47 -12.70 7.77 4.83
C GLU A 47 -11.34 7.21 5.24
N VAL A 48 -11.34 5.93 5.58
CA VAL A 48 -10.14 5.17 5.94
C VAL A 48 -9.99 4.08 4.89
N PHE A 49 -8.95 4.21 4.08
CA PHE A 49 -8.59 3.25 3.04
C PHE A 49 -7.55 2.30 3.61
N ARG A 50 -7.78 0.99 3.48
CA ARG A 50 -6.83 -0.05 3.91
C ARG A 50 -6.44 -0.94 2.75
N PHE A 51 -5.14 -1.08 2.52
CA PHE A 51 -4.62 -1.82 1.37
C PHE A 51 -3.33 -2.54 1.72
N SER A 52 -3.08 -3.64 1.01
CA SER A 52 -1.86 -4.43 1.18
C SER A 52 -0.65 -3.71 0.59
N LEU A 53 0.49 -3.85 1.25
CA LEU A 53 1.81 -3.40 0.79
C LEU A 53 2.59 -4.61 0.28
N ASP A 54 1.98 -5.33 -0.67
CA ASP A 54 2.52 -6.55 -1.24
C ASP A 54 3.91 -6.27 -1.83
N GLN A 55 4.86 -7.16 -1.56
CA GLN A 55 6.12 -7.13 -2.28
C GLN A 55 5.90 -7.64 -3.70
N LEU A 56 6.41 -6.88 -4.66
CA LEU A 56 6.33 -7.22 -6.08
C LEU A 56 7.69 -7.71 -6.57
N GLN A 57 7.72 -8.19 -7.80
CA GLN A 57 8.93 -8.49 -8.55
C GLN A 57 8.82 -7.94 -9.97
N VAL A 58 9.95 -7.65 -10.59
CA VAL A 58 9.99 -7.24 -12.00
C VAL A 58 10.14 -8.47 -12.89
N PHE A 59 9.18 -8.71 -13.76
CA PHE A 59 9.23 -9.77 -14.76
C PHE A 59 9.02 -9.19 -16.15
N SER A 60 10.01 -9.34 -17.04
CA SER A 60 9.99 -8.77 -18.40
C SER A 60 9.69 -7.26 -18.45
N GLY A 61 10.02 -6.53 -17.38
CA GLY A 61 9.78 -5.10 -17.26
C GLY A 61 8.47 -4.72 -16.58
N ASP A 62 7.55 -5.67 -16.35
CA ASP A 62 6.30 -5.44 -15.64
C ASP A 62 6.39 -5.83 -14.17
N LEU A 63 5.54 -5.23 -13.35
CA LEU A 63 5.37 -5.58 -11.94
C LEU A 63 4.33 -6.69 -11.79
N ILE A 64 4.70 -7.75 -11.09
CA ILE A 64 3.83 -8.86 -10.70
C ILE A 64 3.99 -9.17 -9.21
N PRO A 65 3.02 -9.80 -8.53
CA PRO A 65 3.18 -10.22 -7.14
C PRO A 65 4.37 -11.16 -6.93
N LEU A 66 5.11 -10.96 -5.83
CA LEU A 66 6.24 -11.85 -5.48
C LEU A 66 5.77 -13.29 -5.20
N SER A 67 4.52 -13.48 -4.76
CA SER A 67 3.93 -14.80 -4.49
C SER A 67 3.82 -15.70 -5.73
N ILE A 68 4.02 -15.16 -6.92
CA ILE A 68 4.09 -15.91 -8.17
C ILE A 68 5.53 -16.43 -8.35
N TRP A 69 5.81 -17.60 -7.76
CA TRP A 69 7.14 -18.24 -7.77
C TRP A 69 7.35 -19.28 -8.90
N TYR A 70 6.44 -19.36 -9.87
CA TYR A 70 6.48 -20.40 -10.89
C TYR A 70 7.47 -20.08 -12.01
N GLU A 71 8.12 -21.13 -12.54
CA GLU A 71 8.83 -21.04 -13.81
C GLU A 71 7.84 -20.63 -14.90
N ARG A 72 8.30 -19.83 -15.89
CA ARG A 72 7.46 -19.20 -16.93
C ARG A 72 6.47 -20.16 -17.60
N ASP A 73 6.88 -21.41 -17.79
CA ASP A 73 6.10 -22.45 -18.49
C ASP A 73 5.17 -23.26 -17.56
N SER A 74 5.16 -22.94 -16.27
CA SER A 74 4.38 -23.61 -15.22
C SER A 74 3.35 -22.69 -14.54
N LEU A 75 3.16 -21.47 -15.06
CA LEU A 75 2.09 -20.59 -14.61
C LEU A 75 0.71 -21.19 -14.93
N PRO A 76 -0.23 -21.24 -13.97
CA PRO A 76 -1.56 -21.78 -14.22
C PRO A 76 -2.40 -20.91 -15.16
N HIS A 77 -2.01 -19.65 -15.36
CA HIS A 77 -2.65 -18.70 -16.28
C HIS A 77 -1.61 -17.93 -17.11
N ALA A 78 -2.07 -17.21 -18.13
CA ALA A 78 -1.20 -16.35 -18.92
C ALA A 78 -0.58 -15.27 -18.04
N LEU A 79 0.68 -14.91 -18.31
CA LEU A 79 1.43 -13.89 -17.56
C LEU A 79 0.64 -12.59 -17.36
N ASN A 80 -0.09 -12.15 -18.38
CA ASN A 80 -0.87 -10.92 -18.35
C ASN A 80 -1.95 -10.90 -17.25
N SER A 81 -2.37 -12.06 -16.74
CA SER A 81 -3.32 -12.17 -15.63
C SER A 81 -2.71 -11.84 -14.27
N TYR A 82 -1.38 -11.75 -14.18
CA TYR A 82 -0.65 -11.42 -12.94
C TYR A 82 -0.01 -10.02 -12.98
N ILE A 83 -0.03 -9.34 -14.13
CA ILE A 83 0.50 -7.99 -14.25
C ILE A 83 -0.37 -7.05 -13.42
N GLU A 84 0.28 -6.33 -12.51
CA GLU A 84 -0.39 -5.31 -11.72
C GLU A 84 -1.01 -4.26 -12.64
N TRP A 85 -2.25 -3.88 -12.33
CA TRP A 85 -3.06 -3.03 -13.20
C TRP A 85 -2.40 -1.66 -13.49
N PHE A 86 -1.54 -1.20 -12.58
CA PHE A 86 -0.78 0.05 -12.69
C PHE A 86 0.62 -0.12 -13.32
N SER A 87 1.08 -1.35 -13.62
CA SER A 87 2.45 -1.63 -14.10
C SER A 87 2.85 -0.79 -15.32
N LYS A 88 1.92 -0.65 -16.27
CA LYS A 88 2.12 0.14 -17.49
C LYS A 88 2.28 1.65 -17.23
N ASP A 89 1.76 2.14 -16.11
CA ASP A 89 1.70 3.56 -15.75
C ASP A 89 2.82 3.98 -14.79
N VAL A 90 3.73 3.06 -14.41
CA VAL A 90 4.84 3.33 -13.47
C VAL A 90 5.69 4.53 -13.88
N LYS A 91 5.90 4.76 -15.18
CA LYS A 91 6.63 5.95 -15.65
C LYS A 91 5.88 7.24 -15.32
N SER A 92 4.56 7.24 -15.52
CA SER A 92 3.70 8.39 -15.20
C SER A 92 3.62 8.62 -13.69
N LEU A 93 3.47 7.55 -12.90
CA LEU A 93 3.50 7.60 -11.44
C LEU A 93 4.81 8.19 -10.91
N ALA A 94 5.95 7.67 -11.39
CA ALA A 94 7.27 8.13 -10.99
C ALA A 94 7.48 9.61 -11.34
N SER A 95 7.07 10.02 -12.54
CA SER A 95 7.12 11.43 -12.96
C SER A 95 6.24 12.33 -12.09
N PHE A 96 5.07 11.86 -11.65
CA PHE A 96 4.16 12.62 -10.80
C PHE A 96 4.74 12.87 -9.40
N VAL A 97 5.37 11.85 -8.80
CA VAL A 97 6.01 11.99 -7.48
C VAL A 97 7.47 12.47 -7.54
N GLY A 98 7.99 12.75 -8.74
CA GLY A 98 9.29 13.38 -8.94
C GLY A 98 10.50 12.46 -8.75
N ILE A 99 10.35 11.15 -8.99
CA ILE A 99 11.44 10.16 -8.89
C ILE A 99 11.64 9.41 -10.20
N ASP A 100 12.75 8.66 -10.31
CA ASP A 100 12.99 7.83 -11.48
C ASP A 100 12.08 6.59 -11.51
N SER A 101 11.70 6.14 -12.70
CA SER A 101 10.82 4.97 -12.84
C SER A 101 11.47 3.65 -12.39
N LEU A 102 12.79 3.51 -12.50
CA LEU A 102 13.50 2.35 -11.96
C LEU A 102 13.57 2.41 -10.44
N GLU A 103 13.72 3.60 -9.88
CA GLU A 103 13.65 3.83 -8.43
C GLU A 103 12.27 3.45 -7.89
N LEU A 104 11.18 3.91 -8.51
CA LEU A 104 9.83 3.53 -8.10
C LEU A 104 9.60 2.01 -8.17
N LYS A 105 10.11 1.34 -9.23
CA LYS A 105 10.06 -0.14 -9.30
C LYS A 105 10.84 -0.80 -8.18
N ARG A 106 12.03 -0.29 -7.86
CA ARG A 106 12.84 -0.82 -6.74
C ARG A 106 12.09 -0.72 -5.43
N MET A 107 11.41 0.39 -5.18
CA MET A 107 10.58 0.58 -3.98
C MET A 107 9.47 -0.46 -3.90
N PHE A 108 8.76 -0.76 -4.99
CA PHE A 108 7.75 -1.83 -5.02
C PHE A 108 8.33 -3.23 -4.75
N THR A 109 9.57 -3.49 -5.18
CA THR A 109 10.24 -4.77 -4.99
C THR A 109 11.05 -4.88 -3.69
N SER A 110 11.12 -3.80 -2.91
CA SER A 110 11.97 -3.72 -1.73
C SER A 110 11.51 -4.65 -0.63
N ASP A 111 12.46 -5.18 0.16
CA ASP A 111 12.17 -5.87 1.42
C ASP A 111 11.74 -4.88 2.52
N ASP A 112 12.11 -3.60 2.40
CA ASP A 112 11.70 -2.55 3.32
C ASP A 112 10.22 -2.17 3.11
N ILE A 113 9.42 -2.39 4.16
CA ILE A 113 7.99 -2.07 4.19
C ILE A 113 7.76 -0.57 3.95
N LEU A 114 8.65 0.30 4.41
CA LEU A 114 8.49 1.75 4.28
C LEU A 114 8.72 2.22 2.85
N GLU A 115 9.66 1.62 2.13
CA GLU A 115 9.83 1.88 0.69
C GLU A 115 8.60 1.43 -0.08
N ARG A 116 8.07 0.25 0.21
CA ARG A 116 6.82 -0.23 -0.40
C ARG A 116 5.65 0.69 -0.07
N ALA A 117 5.51 1.13 1.17
CA ALA A 117 4.48 2.08 1.58
C ALA A 117 4.51 3.35 0.73
N ARG A 118 5.69 3.97 0.56
CA ARG A 118 5.83 5.16 -0.31
C ARG A 118 5.50 4.86 -1.78
N ALA A 119 5.81 3.67 -2.27
CA ALA A 119 5.43 3.27 -3.63
C ALA A 119 3.90 3.15 -3.79
N TYR A 120 3.20 2.52 -2.85
CA TYR A 120 1.73 2.43 -2.88
C TYR A 120 1.04 3.77 -2.62
N GLU A 121 1.61 4.63 -1.77
CA GLU A 121 1.16 6.02 -1.59
C GLU A 121 1.16 6.78 -2.91
N SER A 122 2.18 6.60 -3.76
CA SER A 122 2.23 7.22 -5.09
C SER A 122 1.04 6.80 -5.98
N ILE A 123 0.57 5.55 -5.89
CA ILE A 123 -0.63 5.08 -6.58
C ILE A 123 -1.85 5.81 -6.04
N GLY A 124 -2.02 5.83 -4.71
CA GLY A 124 -3.14 6.48 -4.04
C GLY A 124 -3.23 7.98 -4.36
N MET A 125 -2.10 8.68 -4.41
CA MET A 125 -2.05 10.10 -4.75
C MET A 125 -2.34 10.39 -6.23
N TYR A 126 -1.92 9.51 -7.14
CA TYR A 126 -2.10 9.72 -8.59
C TYR A 126 -3.48 9.28 -9.08
N TRP A 127 -3.92 8.09 -8.69
CA TRP A 127 -5.18 7.49 -9.16
C TRP A 127 -6.34 7.66 -8.17
N GLY A 128 -6.07 8.02 -6.92
CA GLY A 128 -7.03 8.03 -5.82
C GLY A 128 -6.98 6.72 -5.02
N PHE A 129 -7.01 6.84 -3.69
CA PHE A 129 -6.93 5.71 -2.76
C PHE A 129 -8.10 4.72 -2.89
N ASN A 130 -9.22 5.13 -3.47
CA ASN A 130 -10.33 4.24 -3.79
C ASN A 130 -9.95 3.12 -4.78
N ASN A 131 -8.90 3.30 -5.59
CA ASN A 131 -8.37 2.24 -6.46
C ASN A 131 -7.57 1.18 -5.69
N LEU A 132 -7.11 1.50 -4.48
CA LEU A 132 -6.46 0.56 -3.57
C LEU A 132 -7.46 -0.08 -2.61
N ASP A 133 -8.53 0.63 -2.25
CA ASP A 133 -9.62 0.13 -1.42
C ASP A 133 -10.97 0.71 -1.87
N ASN A 134 -11.80 -0.15 -2.48
CA ASN A 134 -13.11 0.23 -2.99
C ASN A 134 -14.21 0.31 -1.90
N TYR A 135 -13.90 -0.11 -0.67
CA TYR A 135 -14.86 -0.17 0.44
C TYR A 135 -14.28 0.49 1.70
N PRO A 136 -13.88 1.77 1.63
CA PRO A 136 -13.25 2.43 2.76
C PRO A 136 -14.21 2.51 3.95
N LEU A 137 -13.62 2.43 5.15
CA LEU A 137 -14.37 2.63 6.38
C LEU A 137 -14.64 4.12 6.57
N LYS A 138 -15.92 4.48 6.75
CA LYS A 138 -16.30 5.86 7.05
C LYS A 138 -16.36 6.11 8.55
N LEU A 139 -15.69 7.16 9.00
CA LEU A 139 -15.65 7.55 10.41
C LEU A 139 -16.32 8.90 10.66
N THR A 140 -16.88 9.06 11.85
CA THR A 140 -17.08 10.39 12.43
C THR A 140 -15.75 10.97 12.89
N ARG A 141 -15.67 12.30 13.02
CA ARG A 141 -14.47 12.96 13.55
C ARG A 141 -14.07 12.41 14.93
N LYS A 142 -15.03 12.22 15.83
CA LYS A 142 -14.79 11.66 17.18
C LYS A 142 -14.20 10.24 17.12
N GLU A 143 -14.66 9.42 16.17
CA GLU A 143 -14.09 8.07 15.97
C GLU A 143 -12.68 8.13 15.42
N ALA A 144 -12.39 9.03 14.48
CA ALA A 144 -11.04 9.26 13.96
C ALA A 144 -10.08 9.74 15.07
N GLU A 145 -10.48 10.74 15.86
CA GLU A 145 -9.72 11.22 17.02
C GLU A 145 -9.44 10.10 18.02
N LYS A 146 -10.44 9.25 18.30
CA LYS A 146 -10.26 8.10 19.19
C LYS A 146 -9.30 7.07 18.59
N ARG A 147 -9.40 6.80 17.29
CA ARG A 147 -8.61 5.78 16.58
C ARG A 147 -7.14 6.15 16.52
N TYR A 148 -6.83 7.40 16.17
CA TYR A 148 -5.47 7.86 15.84
C TYR A 148 -4.71 8.49 16.99
N ARG A 149 -5.37 8.86 18.11
CA ARG A 149 -4.71 9.42 19.30
C ARG A 149 -3.51 8.61 19.80
N ARG A 150 -3.55 7.29 19.64
CA ARG A 150 -2.49 6.37 20.09
C ARG A 150 -1.26 6.33 19.16
N TYR A 151 -1.33 6.94 17.98
CA TYR A 151 -0.26 6.96 16.98
C TYR A 151 0.34 8.35 16.78
N THR A 152 -0.17 9.35 17.50
CA THR A 152 0.17 10.78 17.36
C THR A 152 0.68 11.34 18.69
N GLY A 153 1.43 10.53 19.44
CA GLY A 153 1.99 10.88 20.75
C GLY A 153 3.24 11.72 20.65
#